data_AF-A0A972WPC0-F1
#
_entry.id   AF-A0A972WPC0-F1
#
_cell.length_a   1.000
_cell.length_b   1.000
_cell.length_c   1.000
_cell.angle_alpha   90.00
_cell.angle_beta   90.00
_cell.angle_gamma   90.00
#
_symmetry.space_group_name_H-M   'P 1'
#
loop_
_entity.id
_entity.type
_entity.pdbx_description
1 polymer ?
#
loop_
_entity_poly.entity_id
_entity_poly.type
_entity_poly.pdbx_seq_one_letter_code
_entity_poly.pdbx_strand_id
1 'polypeptide(L)' 'MRALPERGFQQVEFETRMSRLQARMFDQEIDAILLTTEPDVRYFTGFFSQFWESPTRPWFVVLPGQGKPIAVIPEIGA' A
#
# COMPACT_ATOMS: atom_id res chain seq x y z
N MET A 1 8.90 21.27 -26.70
CA MET A 1 8.33 20.98 -25.36
C MET A 1 9.07 19.77 -24.79
N ARG A 2 9.46 19.79 -23.52
CA ARG A 2 10.09 18.63 -22.86
C ARG A 2 9.02 17.57 -22.58
N ALA A 3 9.35 16.30 -22.79
CA ALA A 3 8.48 15.20 -22.39
C ALA A 3 8.25 15.25 -20.87
N LEU A 4 7.02 14.97 -20.43
CA LEU A 4 6.71 14.85 -19.01
C LEU A 4 7.44 13.62 -18.44
N PRO A 5 8.02 13.72 -17.24
CA PRO A 5 8.64 12.57 -16.60
C PRO A 5 7.59 11.52 -16.25
N GLU A 6 7.94 10.24 -16.40
CA GLU A 6 7.11 9.14 -15.92
C GLU A 6 6.98 9.21 -14.39
N ARG A 7 5.76 8.97 -13.89
CA ARG A 7 5.43 9.03 -12.47
C ARG A 7 4.95 7.66 -12.00
N GLY A 8 5.38 7.27 -10.80
CA GLY A 8 4.97 6.02 -10.17
C GLY A 8 5.75 4.80 -10.68
N PHE A 9 5.20 3.63 -10.42
CA PHE A 9 5.76 2.34 -10.81
C PHE A 9 4.73 1.53 -11.60
N GLN A 10 5.21 0.61 -12.42
CA GLN A 10 4.37 -0.37 -13.10
C GLN A 10 3.69 -1.30 -12.09
N GLN A 11 2.53 -1.84 -12.41
CA GLN A 11 1.77 -2.74 -11.52
C GLN A 11 2.61 -3.93 -11.01
N VAL A 12 3.45 -4.49 -11.88
CA VAL A 12 4.34 -5.62 -11.57
C VAL A 12 5.31 -5.34 -10.41
N GLU A 13 5.69 -4.09 -10.20
CA GLU A 13 6.55 -3.70 -9.08
C GLU A 13 5.83 -3.91 -7.74
N PHE A 14 4.56 -3.50 -7.64
CA PHE A 14 3.76 -3.67 -6.43
C PHE A 14 3.42 -5.13 -6.16
N GLU A 15 3.10 -5.90 -7.20
CA GLU A 15 2.89 -7.35 -7.11
C GLU A 15 4.15 -8.06 -6.62
N THR A 16 5.32 -7.68 -7.14
CA THR A 16 6.62 -8.22 -6.71
C THR A 16 6.91 -7.89 -5.24
N ARG A 17 6.63 -6.65 -4.80
CA ARG A 17 6.75 -6.25 -3.38
C ARG A 17 5.86 -7.09 -2.48
N MET A 18 4.60 -7.32 -2.89
CA MET A 18 3.66 -8.17 -2.16
C MET A 18 4.11 -9.61 -2.07
N SER A 19 4.52 -10.24 -3.18
CA SER A 19 4.99 -11.63 -3.17
C SER A 19 6.20 -11.82 -2.25
N ARG A 20 7.14 -10.87 -2.25
CA ARG A 20 8.31 -10.90 -1.36
C ARG A 20 7.94 -10.74 0.11
N LEU A 21 6.96 -9.89 0.42
CA LEU A 21 6.46 -9.72 1.77
C LEU A 21 5.76 -10.99 2.26
N GLN A 22 4.84 -11.54 1.46
CA GLN A 22 4.07 -12.74 1.80
C GLN A 22 4.95 -13.96 2.05
N ALA A 23 6.02 -14.14 1.26
CA ALA A 23 7.01 -15.19 1.52
C ALA A 23 7.65 -15.05 2.91
N ARG A 24 8.04 -13.83 3.29
CA ARG A 24 8.62 -13.57 4.63
C ARG A 24 7.60 -13.68 5.76
N MET A 25 6.35 -13.28 5.50
CA MET A 25 5.25 -13.44 6.46
C MET A 25 5.01 -14.91 6.75
N PHE A 26 5.02 -15.76 5.71
CA PHE A 26 4.92 -17.21 5.85
C PHE A 26 6.06 -17.77 6.70
N ASP A 27 7.32 -17.39 6.41
CA ASP A 27 8.48 -17.85 7.18
C ASP A 27 8.46 -17.41 8.66
N GLN A 28 7.74 -16.32 8.98
CA GLN A 28 7.66 -15.74 10.32
C GLN A 28 6.33 -16.04 11.03
N GLU A 29 5.47 -16.87 10.46
CA GLU A 29 4.13 -17.17 11.01
C GLU A 29 3.29 -15.90 11.26
N ILE A 30 3.39 -14.92 10.35
CA ILE A 30 2.62 -13.67 10.39
C ILE A 30 1.43 -13.78 9.43
N ASP A 31 0.20 -13.77 9.96
CA ASP A 31 -1.01 -13.88 9.13
C ASP A 31 -1.35 -12.57 8.41
N ALA A 32 -1.06 -11.42 9.03
CA ALA A 32 -1.38 -10.10 8.49
C ALA A 32 -0.46 -9.00 9.04
N ILE A 33 -0.25 -7.97 8.23
CA ILE A 33 0.42 -6.72 8.63
C ILE A 33 -0.57 -5.56 8.44
N LEU A 34 -0.66 -4.68 9.45
CA LEU A 34 -1.43 -3.44 9.39
C LEU A 34 -0.50 -2.27 9.10
N LEU A 35 -0.68 -1.61 7.96
CA LEU A 35 0.02 -0.37 7.62
C LEU A 35 -0.73 0.83 8.18
N THR A 36 -0.01 1.71 8.87
CA THR A 36 -0.56 2.89 9.55
C THR A 36 0.10 4.20 9.12
N THR A 37 1.09 4.15 8.23
CA THR A 37 1.85 5.32 7.78
C THR A 37 1.70 5.53 6.28
N GLU A 38 1.73 6.80 5.84
CA GLU A 38 1.71 7.14 4.42
C GLU A 38 2.81 6.42 3.63
N PRO A 39 4.10 6.44 4.04
CA PRO A 39 5.16 5.85 3.22
C PRO A 39 4.96 4.36 2.97
N ASP A 40 4.49 3.62 3.98
CA ASP A 40 4.26 2.18 3.85
C ASP A 40 3.07 1.89 2.92
N VAL A 41 1.96 2.61 3.10
CA VAL A 41 0.79 2.49 2.22
C VAL A 41 1.17 2.80 0.79
N ARG A 42 1.91 3.89 0.56
CA ARG A 42 2.37 4.27 -0.77
C ARG A 42 3.33 3.25 -1.37
N TYR A 43 4.19 2.63 -0.57
CA TYR A 43 5.13 1.62 -1.05
C TYR A 43 4.43 0.36 -1.59
N PHE A 44 3.37 -0.10 -0.92
CA PHE A 44 2.67 -1.32 -1.35
C PHE A 44 1.53 -1.09 -2.34
N THR A 45 0.95 0.11 -2.39
CA THR A 45 -0.26 0.38 -3.20
C THR A 45 -0.07 1.44 -4.28
N GLY A 46 0.99 2.24 -4.19
CA GLY A 46 1.16 3.44 -5.03
C GLY A 46 0.20 4.59 -4.67
N PHE A 47 -0.71 4.40 -3.72
CA PHE A 47 -1.67 5.41 -3.29
C PHE A 47 -0.96 6.61 -2.68
N PHE A 48 -1.28 7.81 -3.18
CA PHE A 48 -0.65 9.06 -2.76
C PHE A 48 -1.70 10.17 -2.73
N SER A 49 -1.93 10.77 -1.56
CA SER A 49 -2.99 11.75 -1.34
C SER A 49 -2.60 12.74 -0.24
N GLN A 50 -3.20 13.93 -0.24
CA GLN A 50 -3.03 14.92 0.84
C GLN A 50 -3.91 14.62 2.06
N PHE A 51 -4.82 13.63 1.99
CA PHE A 51 -5.69 13.28 3.11
C PHE A 51 -4.93 12.76 4.35
N TRP A 52 -3.65 12.38 4.21
CA TRP A 52 -2.79 12.05 5.33
C TRP A 52 -2.58 13.22 6.31
N GLU A 53 -2.72 14.46 5.82
CA GLU A 53 -2.67 15.68 6.63
C GLU A 53 -3.99 15.95 7.40
N SER A 54 -5.00 15.10 7.22
CA SER A 54 -6.29 15.21 7.90
C SER A 54 -6.39 14.19 9.05
N PRO A 55 -6.05 14.57 10.30
CA PRO A 55 -5.91 13.62 11.42
C PRO A 55 -7.22 12.90 11.82
N THR A 56 -8.39 13.37 11.38
CA THR A 56 -9.71 12.80 11.71
C THR A 56 -10.25 11.85 10.63
N ARG A 57 -9.37 11.38 9.74
CA ARG A 57 -9.67 10.45 8.65
C ARG A 57 -8.57 9.40 8.65
N PRO A 58 -8.67 8.33 9.45
CA PRO A 58 -7.63 7.32 9.47
C PRO A 58 -7.63 6.52 8.17
N TRP A 59 -6.43 6.22 7.66
CA TRP A 59 -6.21 5.39 6.48
C TRP A 59 -5.35 4.20 6.88
N PHE A 60 -5.87 3.00 6.65
CA PHE A 60 -5.14 1.77 6.92
C PHE A 60 -5.15 0.85 5.71
N VAL A 61 -4.12 0.02 5.61
CA VAL A 61 -4.08 -1.08 4.65
C VAL A 61 -3.70 -2.35 5.39
N VAL A 62 -4.49 -3.40 5.23
CA VAL A 62 -4.16 -4.74 5.70
C VAL A 62 -3.46 -5.48 4.56
N LEU A 63 -2.25 -5.97 4.83
CA LEU A 63 -1.52 -6.87 3.94
C LEU A 63 -1.70 -8.30 4.46
N PRO A 64 -2.53 -9.13 3.80
CA PRO A 64 -2.72 -10.52 4.21
C PRO A 64 -1.55 -11.41 3.74
N GLY A 65 -1.31 -12.50 4.44
CA GLY A 65 -0.32 -13.52 4.06
C GLY A 65 -0.58 -14.17 2.69
N GLN A 66 -1.80 -14.04 2.16
CA GLN A 66 -2.16 -14.42 0.79
C GLN A 66 -3.17 -13.45 0.20
N GLY A 67 -3.06 -13.17 -1.10
CA GLY A 67 -4.00 -12.33 -1.84
C GLY A 67 -3.57 -10.86 -1.93
N LYS A 68 -4.53 -9.96 -2.18
CA LYS A 68 -4.29 -8.54 -2.43
C LYS A 68 -4.35 -7.71 -1.13
N PRO A 69 -3.66 -6.55 -1.09
CA PRO A 69 -3.87 -5.55 -0.03
C PRO A 69 -5.35 -5.17 0.10
N ILE A 70 -5.79 -4.92 1.34
CA ILE A 70 -7.17 -4.53 1.65
C ILE A 70 -7.13 -3.13 2.26
N ALA A 71 -7.75 -2.16 1.59
CA ALA A 71 -7.83 -0.79 2.07
C ALA A 71 -8.99 -0.64 3.07
N VAL A 72 -8.71 -0.02 4.22
CA VAL A 72 -9.71 0.41 5.20
C VAL A 72 -9.60 1.92 5.32
N ILE A 73 -10.43 2.61 4.54
CA ILE A 73 -10.35 4.06 4.32
C ILE A 73 -11.75 4.68 4.38
N PRO A 74 -11.87 5.99 4.62
CA PRO A 74 -13.17 6.66 4.57
C PRO A 74 -13.73 6.64 3.14
N GLU A 75 -15.06 6.61 2.98
CA GLU A 75 -15.75 6.54 1.68
C GLU A 75 -15.33 7.65 0.70
N ILE A 76 -14.97 8.83 1.18
CA ILE A 76 -14.46 9.94 0.34
C ILE A 76 -13.16 9.61 -0.40
N GLY A 77 -12.44 8.57 0.04
CA GLY A 77 -11.21 8.08 -0.56
C GLY A 77 -11.35 6.78 -1.36
N ALA A 78 -12.54 6.18 -1.40
CA ALA A 78 -12.83 4.91 -2.07
C ALA A 78 -12.81 5.01 -3.60
#